data_AF-A0A348P1W2-F1
#
_entry.id   AF-A0A348P1W2-F1
#
_cell.length_a   1.000
_cell.length_b   1.000
_cell.length_c   1.000
_cell.angle_alpha   90.00
_cell.angle_beta   90.00
_cell.angle_gamma   90.00
#
_symmetry.space_group_name_H-M   'P 1'
#
loop_
_entity.id
_entity.type
_entity.pdbx_description
1 polymer ?
#
loop_
_entity_poly.entity_id
_entity_poly.type
_entity_poly.pdbx_seq_one_letter_code
_entity_poly.pdbx_strand_id
1 'polypeptide(L)'
;YQVQMSPDVNSQNYVEVFSVDKINYIYENTGDMGDYYDSPIETDNPDTLAATFIAEGKIWVLRPYGDNRAITTNHSKTDVYEYTTEPAERVIEIAAGVRDTISYNKYKFVLLNKLYAKENYIAVTSSDYGDPKTGTPALKSNPAINGKSVIPTKLSGTDDVYVVPNPYRGDVDYEAMGWENVDQADVWEEQDRKIVFMNVPLRSVLRIYTLGGDLVKTIGHNGNARVSERYQYGEYGISWDLINDNNQAVSSGIYLFSVQDVDKKIDDFVGKFVIIK
;
A
#
# COMPACT_ATOMS: atom_id res chain seq x y z
N TYR A 1 14.28 -8.98 6.63
CA TYR A 1 12.87 -8.57 6.42
C TYR A 1 12.70 -8.07 5.01
N GLN A 2 11.54 -8.35 4.42
CA GLN A 2 11.21 -7.97 3.07
C GLN A 2 9.84 -7.29 3.08
N VAL A 3 9.75 -6.10 2.48
CA VAL A 3 8.48 -5.43 2.22
C VAL A 3 8.07 -5.78 0.80
N GLN A 4 6.88 -6.38 0.69
CA GLN A 4 6.33 -6.84 -0.57
C GLN A 4 5.03 -6.12 -0.88
N MET A 5 4.75 -5.97 -2.18
CA MET A 5 3.54 -5.35 -2.68
C MET A 5 2.92 -6.23 -3.76
N SER A 6 1.59 -6.31 -3.79
CA SER A 6 0.82 -7.01 -4.81
C SER A 6 -0.36 -6.14 -5.26
N PRO A 7 -0.78 -6.19 -6.54
CA PRO A 7 -2.04 -5.59 -6.97
C PRO A 7 -3.28 -6.33 -6.48
N ASP A 8 -3.13 -7.57 -5.98
CA ASP A 8 -4.24 -8.42 -5.52
C ASP A 8 -3.83 -9.30 -4.32
N VAL A 9 -4.78 -10.10 -3.81
CA VAL A 9 -4.57 -11.00 -2.67
C VAL A 9 -3.75 -12.26 -2.98
N ASN A 10 -3.45 -12.54 -4.25
CA ASN A 10 -2.77 -13.77 -4.64
C ASN A 10 -1.31 -13.76 -4.17
N SER A 11 -0.92 -14.76 -3.38
CA SER A 11 0.42 -14.86 -2.81
C SER A 11 1.54 -14.89 -3.87
N GLN A 12 1.25 -15.35 -5.08
CA GLN A 12 2.22 -15.42 -6.18
C GLN A 12 2.51 -14.06 -6.84
N ASN A 13 1.62 -13.08 -6.66
CA ASN A 13 1.73 -11.76 -7.31
C ASN A 13 2.49 -10.74 -6.46
N TYR A 14 2.94 -11.13 -5.25
CA TYR A 14 3.73 -10.27 -4.38
C TYR A 14 5.16 -10.11 -4.88
N VAL A 15 5.50 -8.87 -5.22
CA VAL A 15 6.86 -8.47 -5.63
C VAL A 15 7.55 -7.80 -4.44
N GLU A 16 8.82 -8.14 -4.23
CA GLU A 16 9.66 -7.45 -3.25
C GLU A 16 10.01 -6.03 -3.71
N VAL A 17 9.76 -5.06 -2.85
CA VAL A 17 10.03 -3.63 -3.11
C VAL A 17 11.22 -3.14 -2.29
N PHE A 18 11.45 -3.76 -1.13
CA PHE A 18 12.55 -3.48 -0.24
C PHE A 18 12.93 -4.76 0.50
N SER A 19 14.23 -5.00 0.60
CA SER A 19 14.79 -6.01 1.49
C SER A 19 15.89 -5.41 2.34
N VAL A 20 15.90 -5.85 3.59
CA VAL A 20 17.00 -5.65 4.51
C VAL A 20 17.32 -6.98 5.15
N ASP A 21 18.59 -7.34 5.15
CA ASP A 21 19.08 -8.53 5.81
C ASP A 21 20.30 -8.14 6.66
N LYS A 22 20.56 -8.94 7.68
CA LYS A 22 21.83 -8.92 8.40
C LYS A 22 22.98 -9.34 7.49
N ILE A 23 22.68 -10.26 6.57
CA ILE A 23 23.62 -10.63 5.52
C ILE A 23 23.66 -9.54 4.45
N ASN A 24 24.74 -8.77 4.40
CA ASN A 24 24.78 -7.48 3.71
C ASN A 24 25.93 -7.33 2.70
N TYR A 25 26.80 -8.34 2.56
CA TYR A 25 27.85 -8.39 1.53
C TYR A 25 27.93 -9.75 0.86
N ILE A 26 28.45 -9.80 -0.37
CA ILE A 26 28.76 -11.03 -1.10
C ILE A 26 30.03 -10.83 -1.94
N TYR A 27 30.74 -11.91 -2.24
CA TYR A 27 31.84 -11.86 -3.20
C TYR A 27 31.33 -12.18 -4.61
N GLU A 28 31.39 -11.19 -5.50
CA GLU A 28 30.99 -11.30 -6.90
C GLU A 28 32.22 -11.35 -7.82
N ASN A 29 32.16 -12.18 -8.85
CA ASN A 29 33.20 -12.29 -9.86
C ASN A 29 33.28 -10.99 -10.69
N THR A 30 34.49 -10.47 -10.84
CA THR A 30 34.73 -9.28 -11.68
C THR A 30 34.57 -9.52 -13.18
N GLY A 31 34.75 -10.76 -13.64
CA GLY A 31 34.68 -11.13 -15.05
C GLY A 31 33.29 -11.57 -15.52
N ASP A 32 32.37 -11.83 -14.59
CA ASP A 32 31.01 -12.29 -14.88
C ASP A 32 30.05 -11.81 -13.78
N MET A 33 29.22 -10.81 -14.09
CA MET A 33 28.26 -10.25 -13.13
C MET A 33 27.17 -11.29 -12.80
N GLY A 34 26.92 -11.50 -11.51
CA GLY A 34 26.00 -12.52 -11.01
C GLY A 34 26.61 -13.89 -10.72
N ASP A 35 27.92 -14.09 -10.96
CA ASP A 35 28.67 -15.25 -10.49
C ASP A 35 29.24 -14.95 -9.08
N TYR A 36 28.90 -15.78 -8.09
CA TYR A 36 29.18 -15.55 -6.67
C TYR A 36 30.03 -16.67 -6.06
N TYR A 37 31.01 -16.33 -5.22
CA TYR A 37 31.97 -17.30 -4.69
C TYR A 37 31.38 -18.20 -3.60
N ASP A 38 30.66 -17.61 -2.65
CA ASP A 38 30.15 -18.28 -1.46
C ASP A 38 28.84 -17.60 -0.99
N SER A 39 28.27 -18.12 0.09
CA SER A 39 27.11 -17.54 0.76
C SER A 39 27.40 -16.09 1.16
N PRO A 40 26.41 -15.20 1.02
CA PRO A 40 26.57 -13.83 1.46
C PRO A 40 26.90 -13.76 2.96
N ILE A 41 27.59 -12.69 3.36
CA ILE A 41 28.26 -12.51 4.65
C ILE A 41 27.53 -11.45 5.49
N GLU A 42 27.29 -11.75 6.78
CA GLU A 42 26.86 -10.77 7.79
C GLU A 42 28.08 -10.05 8.36
N THR A 43 28.17 -8.73 8.19
CA THR A 43 29.19 -7.92 8.85
C THR A 43 28.73 -6.49 9.12
N ASP A 44 28.98 -6.00 10.33
CA ASP A 44 28.79 -4.57 10.67
C ASP A 44 30.02 -3.72 10.28
N ASN A 45 31.15 -4.35 9.93
CA ASN A 45 32.40 -3.67 9.56
C ASN A 45 33.04 -4.34 8.33
N PRO A 46 32.67 -3.93 7.10
CA PRO A 46 33.18 -4.53 5.87
C PRO A 46 34.69 -4.34 5.68
N ASP A 47 35.30 -3.34 6.32
CA ASP A 47 36.75 -3.08 6.22
C ASP A 47 37.59 -4.20 6.86
N THR A 48 36.96 -5.07 7.67
CA THR A 48 37.60 -6.27 8.20
C THR A 48 37.70 -7.41 7.19
N LEU A 49 36.94 -7.33 6.08
CA LEU A 49 36.94 -8.31 5.00
C LEU A 49 37.91 -7.89 3.90
N ALA A 50 38.45 -8.86 3.16
CA ALA A 50 39.27 -8.56 2.00
C ALA A 50 38.42 -7.89 0.91
N ALA A 51 38.78 -6.70 0.47
CA ALA A 51 38.06 -6.03 -0.62
C ALA A 51 38.08 -6.87 -1.92
N THR A 52 39.14 -7.66 -2.12
CA THR A 52 39.29 -8.55 -3.28
C THR A 52 40.19 -9.73 -2.92
N PHE A 53 39.92 -10.91 -3.48
CA PHE A 53 40.86 -12.04 -3.45
C PHE A 53 40.77 -12.89 -4.73
N ILE A 54 41.75 -13.77 -4.92
CA ILE A 54 41.82 -14.68 -6.06
C ILE A 54 41.56 -16.11 -5.57
N ALA A 55 40.58 -16.77 -6.17
CA ALA A 55 40.31 -18.19 -5.95
C ALA A 55 39.75 -18.80 -7.24
N GLU A 56 40.07 -20.07 -7.48
CA GLU A 56 39.59 -20.82 -8.66
C GLU A 56 39.90 -20.14 -10.02
N GLY A 57 40.99 -19.37 -10.07
CA GLY A 57 41.38 -18.61 -11.28
C GLY A 57 40.50 -17.39 -11.57
N LYS A 58 39.59 -17.02 -10.66
CA LYS A 58 38.70 -15.86 -10.74
C LYS A 58 39.12 -14.79 -9.72
N ILE A 59 38.75 -13.54 -10.00
CA ILE A 59 38.93 -12.41 -9.07
C ILE A 59 37.57 -12.09 -8.47
N TRP A 60 37.49 -12.23 -7.15
CA TRP A 60 36.28 -12.04 -6.36
C TRP A 60 36.34 -10.71 -5.63
N VAL A 61 35.34 -9.86 -5.81
CA VAL A 61 35.26 -8.54 -5.19
C VAL A 61 34.10 -8.50 -4.20
N LEU A 62 34.35 -7.96 -3.02
CA LEU A 62 33.31 -7.76 -2.03
C LEU A 62 32.32 -6.68 -2.52
N ARG A 63 31.05 -7.05 -2.65
CA ARG A 63 29.96 -6.20 -3.09
C ARG A 63 28.86 -6.14 -2.04
N PRO A 64 28.16 -5.00 -1.90
CA PRO A 64 26.91 -4.94 -1.15
C PRO A 64 25.91 -5.98 -1.68
N TYR A 65 25.20 -6.63 -0.76
CA TYR A 65 24.13 -7.58 -1.08
C TYR A 65 22.78 -7.02 -0.60
N GLY A 66 21.78 -7.03 -1.48
CA GLY A 66 20.44 -6.47 -1.21
C GLY A 66 20.34 -4.94 -1.35
N ASP A 67 19.11 -4.42 -1.24
CA ASP A 67 18.80 -3.00 -1.44
C ASP A 67 19.09 -2.13 -0.19
N ASN A 68 19.02 -2.67 1.03
CA ASN A 68 19.41 -1.97 2.26
C ASN A 68 20.24 -2.84 3.19
N ARG A 69 21.31 -2.26 3.75
CA ARG A 69 22.31 -2.92 4.59
C ARG A 69 22.06 -2.80 6.09
N ALA A 70 21.19 -1.88 6.52
CA ALA A 70 20.87 -1.68 7.93
C ALA A 70 19.43 -1.22 8.10
N ILE A 71 18.67 -1.96 8.90
CA ILE A 71 17.29 -1.60 9.25
C ILE A 71 17.26 -0.39 10.19
N THR A 72 18.37 -0.05 10.84
CA THR A 72 18.47 1.06 11.79
C THR A 72 18.84 2.39 11.15
N THR A 73 19.01 2.43 9.82
CA THR A 73 19.33 3.66 9.08
C THR A 73 18.26 4.01 8.06
N ASN A 74 17.96 5.30 7.91
CA ASN A 74 17.05 5.78 6.87
C ASN A 74 17.59 5.43 5.48
N HIS A 75 16.68 5.16 4.55
CA HIS A 75 17.02 4.79 3.18
C HIS A 75 15.94 5.29 2.22
N SER A 76 16.30 5.56 0.97
CA SER A 76 15.34 5.86 -0.09
C SER A 76 15.80 5.29 -1.42
N LYS A 77 14.83 4.97 -2.26
CA LYS A 77 15.03 4.60 -3.66
C LYS A 77 14.18 5.53 -4.48
N THR A 78 14.83 6.38 -5.28
CA THR A 78 14.19 7.41 -6.10
C THR A 78 12.99 6.84 -6.84
N ASP A 79 11.85 7.53 -6.76
CA ASP A 79 10.59 7.16 -7.40
C ASP A 79 9.94 5.84 -6.95
N VAL A 80 10.52 5.13 -5.98
CA VAL A 80 9.99 3.84 -5.49
C VAL A 80 9.52 3.94 -4.04
N TYR A 81 10.41 4.31 -3.10
CA TYR A 81 10.07 4.39 -1.68
C TYR A 81 11.01 5.29 -0.87
N GLU A 82 10.51 5.73 0.28
CA GLU A 82 11.28 6.27 1.39
C GLU A 82 11.06 5.42 2.64
N TYR A 83 12.14 5.20 3.38
CA TYR A 83 12.18 4.45 4.62
C TYR A 83 12.83 5.29 5.71
N THR A 84 12.10 5.45 6.82
CA THR A 84 12.63 6.12 8.01
C THR A 84 12.46 5.26 9.25
N THR A 85 13.44 5.31 10.13
CA THR A 85 13.45 4.61 11.41
C THR A 85 13.78 5.56 12.55
N GLU A 86 13.09 5.37 13.67
CA GLU A 86 13.29 6.13 14.90
C GLU A 86 13.40 5.17 16.10
N PRO A 87 14.47 5.25 16.90
CA PRO A 87 14.58 4.45 18.12
C PRO A 87 13.54 4.93 19.15
N ALA A 88 12.96 3.98 19.86
CA ALA A 88 11.95 4.23 20.88
C ALA A 88 12.13 3.24 22.04
N GLU A 89 11.63 3.63 23.21
CA GLU A 89 11.64 2.79 24.40
C GLU A 89 10.23 2.67 24.97
N ARG A 90 9.91 1.50 25.53
CA ARG A 90 8.66 1.28 26.25
C ARG A 90 8.96 0.56 27.55
N VAL A 91 8.47 1.13 28.64
CA VAL A 91 8.46 0.46 29.94
C VAL A 91 7.34 -0.58 29.95
N ILE A 92 7.68 -1.81 30.23
CA ILE A 92 6.73 -2.91 30.40
C ILE A 92 6.78 -3.43 31.84
N GLU A 93 5.68 -4.00 32.31
CA GLU A 93 5.63 -4.73 33.58
C GLU A 93 5.80 -6.22 33.29
N ILE A 94 6.90 -6.81 33.79
CA ILE A 94 7.25 -8.22 33.56
C ILE A 94 6.81 -9.13 34.72
N ALA A 95 6.61 -8.54 35.89
CA ALA A 95 6.01 -9.17 37.06
C ALA A 95 5.42 -8.08 37.96
N ALA A 96 4.58 -8.46 38.93
CA ALA A 96 3.94 -7.51 39.83
C ALA A 96 4.96 -6.57 40.49
N GLY A 97 4.92 -5.28 40.12
CA GLY A 97 5.83 -4.26 40.63
C GLY A 97 7.25 -4.28 40.03
N VAL A 98 7.56 -5.20 39.10
CA VAL A 98 8.84 -5.26 38.39
C VAL A 98 8.67 -4.72 36.99
N ARG A 99 9.35 -3.61 36.72
CA ARG A 99 9.34 -2.93 35.41
C ARG A 99 10.66 -3.12 34.70
N ASP A 100 10.57 -3.31 33.39
CA ASP A 100 11.72 -3.37 32.50
C ASP A 100 11.55 -2.41 31.34
N THR A 101 12.66 -1.97 30.74
CA THR A 101 12.65 -1.06 29.59
C THR A 101 13.04 -1.83 28.35
N ILE A 102 12.14 -1.89 27.37
CA ILE A 102 12.42 -2.49 26.07
C ILE A 102 12.70 -1.38 25.07
N SER A 103 13.88 -1.44 24.43
CA SER A 103 14.22 -0.64 23.27
C SER A 103 13.69 -1.32 22.00
N TYR A 104 13.08 -0.54 21.11
CA TYR A 104 12.58 -0.97 19.80
C TYR A 104 12.74 0.16 18.79
N ASN A 105 12.55 -0.11 17.50
CA ASN A 105 12.53 0.92 16.47
C ASN A 105 11.13 1.04 15.88
N LYS A 106 10.71 2.28 15.62
CA LYS A 106 9.52 2.59 14.83
C LYS A 106 9.93 2.75 13.38
N TYR A 107 9.21 2.07 12.50
CA TYR A 107 9.49 2.07 11.08
C TYR A 107 8.34 2.73 10.33
N LYS A 108 8.68 3.61 9.39
CA LYS A 108 7.73 4.21 8.46
C LYS A 108 8.24 3.99 7.04
N PHE A 109 7.38 3.37 6.22
CA PHE A 109 7.59 3.20 4.79
C PHE A 109 6.60 4.10 4.05
N VAL A 110 7.12 4.87 3.10
CA VAL A 110 6.33 5.67 2.16
C VAL A 110 6.60 5.13 0.77
N LEU A 111 5.58 4.55 0.14
CA LEU A 111 5.67 4.10 -1.25
C LEU A 111 5.31 5.26 -2.19
N LEU A 112 6.18 5.53 -3.15
CA LEU A 112 6.05 6.66 -4.07
C LEU A 112 5.34 6.25 -5.37
N ASN A 113 4.82 7.25 -6.09
CA ASN A 113 4.27 7.12 -7.44
C ASN A 113 3.22 6.00 -7.61
N LYS A 114 2.34 5.84 -6.62
CA LYS A 114 1.24 4.87 -6.67
C LYS A 114 0.01 5.48 -7.34
N LEU A 115 -0.69 4.64 -8.10
CA LEU A 115 -1.97 5.02 -8.70
C LEU A 115 -2.98 5.30 -7.60
N TYR A 116 -3.61 6.48 -7.66
CA TYR A 116 -4.68 6.83 -6.75
C TYR A 116 -5.90 5.94 -6.95
N ALA A 117 -6.66 5.74 -5.87
CA ALA A 117 -7.83 4.89 -5.82
C ALA A 117 -7.62 3.43 -6.26
N LYS A 118 -6.41 2.97 -6.56
CA LYS A 118 -6.18 1.55 -6.83
C LYS A 118 -5.85 0.84 -5.53
N GLU A 119 -6.58 -0.23 -5.24
CA GLU A 119 -6.24 -1.11 -4.13
C GLU A 119 -4.91 -1.83 -4.38
N ASN A 120 -4.06 -1.86 -3.36
CA ASN A 120 -2.81 -2.59 -3.36
C ASN A 120 -2.66 -3.30 -2.02
N TYR A 121 -1.97 -4.43 -2.03
CA TYR A 121 -1.71 -5.20 -0.82
C TYR A 121 -0.25 -5.08 -0.44
N ILE A 122 0.02 -4.77 0.82
CA ILE A 122 1.37 -4.61 1.36
C ILE A 122 1.57 -5.66 2.44
N ALA A 123 2.67 -6.41 2.36
CA ALA A 123 3.04 -7.42 3.33
C ALA A 123 4.48 -7.20 3.81
N VAL A 124 4.72 -7.45 5.10
CA VAL A 124 6.06 -7.60 5.65
C VAL A 124 6.30 -9.09 5.86
N THR A 125 7.36 -9.60 5.25
CA THR A 125 7.73 -11.01 5.31
C THR A 125 9.15 -11.19 5.83
N SER A 126 9.41 -12.39 6.33
CA SER A 126 10.75 -12.86 6.68
C SER A 126 10.96 -14.24 6.07
N SER A 127 12.22 -14.53 5.78
CA SER A 127 12.67 -15.78 5.19
C SER A 127 13.82 -16.34 6.01
N ASP A 128 13.95 -17.66 6.04
CA ASP A 128 15.17 -18.35 6.46
C ASP A 128 15.94 -18.85 5.24
N TYR A 129 17.19 -19.26 5.45
CA TYR A 129 18.06 -19.81 4.40
C TYR A 129 17.95 -21.33 4.26
N GLY A 130 17.12 -21.97 5.09
CA GLY A 130 17.13 -23.42 5.25
C GLY A 130 18.48 -23.95 5.76
N ASP A 131 18.80 -25.19 5.41
CA ASP A 131 20.09 -25.82 5.68
C ASP A 131 20.56 -26.60 4.44
N PRO A 132 21.46 -26.01 3.64
CA PRO A 132 21.99 -26.65 2.44
C PRO A 132 22.70 -27.99 2.72
N LYS A 133 23.31 -28.17 3.90
CA LYS A 133 24.06 -29.40 4.22
C LYS A 133 23.15 -30.59 4.45
N THR A 134 21.96 -30.34 5.01
CA THR A 134 20.94 -31.38 5.22
C THR A 134 19.90 -31.43 4.10
N GLY A 135 20.00 -30.53 3.12
CA GLY A 135 19.05 -30.41 2.03
C GLY A 135 17.71 -29.77 2.44
N THR A 136 17.67 -29.12 3.60
CA THR A 136 16.46 -28.42 4.07
C THR A 136 16.30 -27.14 3.25
N PRO A 137 15.18 -26.95 2.52
CA PRO A 137 14.97 -25.77 1.70
C PRO A 137 14.71 -24.52 2.56
N ALA A 138 15.03 -23.37 2.01
CA ALA A 138 14.65 -22.07 2.56
C ALA A 138 13.13 -21.91 2.61
N LEU A 139 12.63 -21.35 3.71
CA LEU A 139 11.21 -21.03 3.89
C LEU A 139 11.00 -19.53 4.03
N LYS A 140 9.82 -19.09 3.61
CA LYS A 140 9.38 -17.70 3.70
C LYS A 140 7.96 -17.62 4.25
N SER A 141 7.72 -16.59 5.06
CA SER A 141 6.38 -16.27 5.54
C SER A 141 5.45 -15.96 4.37
N ASN A 142 4.23 -16.52 4.37
CA ASN A 142 3.28 -16.29 3.28
C ASN A 142 2.78 -14.83 3.29
N PRO A 143 3.05 -14.03 2.24
CA PRO A 143 2.66 -12.62 2.21
C PRO A 143 1.14 -12.43 2.18
N ALA A 144 0.37 -13.36 1.62
CA ALA A 144 -1.09 -13.22 1.55
C ALA A 144 -1.76 -13.31 2.93
N ILE A 145 -1.14 -14.00 3.91
CA ILE A 145 -1.68 -14.09 5.28
C ILE A 145 -1.42 -12.80 6.06
N ASN A 146 -0.25 -12.19 5.86
CA ASN A 146 0.17 -10.99 6.58
C ASN A 146 -0.14 -9.69 5.82
N GLY A 147 -0.63 -9.79 4.59
CA GLY A 147 -0.94 -8.68 3.71
C GLY A 147 -2.05 -7.80 4.26
N LYS A 148 -1.88 -6.49 4.13
CA LYS A 148 -2.92 -5.49 4.38
C LYS A 148 -3.22 -4.74 3.10
N SER A 149 -4.51 -4.62 2.78
CA SER A 149 -4.97 -3.74 1.72
C SER A 149 -4.75 -2.28 2.12
N VAL A 150 -4.31 -1.49 1.14
CA VAL A 150 -4.18 -0.05 1.20
C VAL A 150 -4.70 0.52 -0.10
N ILE A 151 -5.56 1.54 0.00
CA ILE A 151 -6.10 2.27 -1.15
C ILE A 151 -5.65 3.74 -1.01
N PRO A 152 -4.75 4.25 -1.86
CA PRO A 152 -4.30 5.63 -1.80
C PRO A 152 -5.42 6.60 -2.20
N THR A 153 -6.13 7.14 -1.20
CA THR A 153 -7.23 8.11 -1.42
C THR A 153 -6.95 9.51 -0.87
N LYS A 154 -5.82 9.73 -0.20
CA LYS A 154 -5.36 11.07 0.21
C LYS A 154 -4.45 11.66 -0.86
N LEU A 155 -4.71 12.91 -1.24
CA LEU A 155 -3.85 13.68 -2.14
C LEU A 155 -2.96 14.62 -1.33
N SER A 156 -1.70 14.73 -1.72
CA SER A 156 -0.75 15.65 -1.08
C SER A 156 -0.75 16.99 -1.80
N GLY A 157 -0.67 18.08 -1.04
CA GLY A 157 -0.59 19.44 -1.59
C GLY A 157 -1.92 20.08 -2.00
N THR A 158 -3.06 19.42 -1.80
CA THR A 158 -4.39 19.99 -2.04
C THR A 158 -5.42 19.44 -1.04
N ASP A 159 -6.42 20.27 -0.73
CA ASP A 159 -7.62 19.89 0.03
C ASP A 159 -8.84 19.68 -0.87
N ASP A 160 -8.65 19.74 -2.20
CA ASP A 160 -9.72 19.53 -3.16
C ASP A 160 -10.18 18.07 -3.19
N VAL A 161 -11.49 17.85 -3.31
CA VAL A 161 -12.08 16.52 -3.48
C VAL A 161 -12.17 16.18 -4.95
N TYR A 162 -11.73 14.98 -5.32
CA TYR A 162 -11.72 14.49 -6.70
C TYR A 162 -12.69 13.34 -6.87
N VAL A 163 -13.33 13.28 -8.03
CA VAL A 163 -14.28 12.21 -8.39
C VAL A 163 -13.64 11.30 -9.43
N VAL A 164 -13.65 9.99 -9.19
CA VAL A 164 -13.07 8.98 -10.06
C VAL A 164 -14.06 7.84 -10.28
N PRO A 165 -14.35 7.43 -11.53
CA PRO A 165 -14.02 8.14 -12.76
C PRO A 165 -14.88 9.41 -12.92
N ASN A 166 -14.35 10.42 -13.62
CA ASN A 166 -15.11 11.61 -14.01
C ASN A 166 -14.67 12.07 -15.42
N PRO A 167 -15.53 11.95 -16.46
CA PRO A 167 -16.90 11.41 -16.41
C PRO A 167 -16.92 9.92 -16.05
N TYR A 168 -17.96 9.48 -15.35
CA TYR A 168 -18.32 8.07 -15.31
C TYR A 168 -18.99 7.68 -16.63
N ARG A 169 -18.56 6.57 -17.22
CA ARG A 169 -19.01 6.12 -18.54
C ARG A 169 -19.50 4.67 -18.49
N GLY A 170 -20.80 4.45 -18.67
CA GLY A 170 -21.43 3.14 -18.66
C GLY A 170 -21.05 2.25 -19.85
N ASP A 171 -20.42 2.81 -20.89
CA ASP A 171 -19.87 2.06 -22.03
C ASP A 171 -18.40 1.63 -21.85
N VAL A 172 -17.78 1.94 -20.69
CA VAL A 172 -16.46 1.45 -20.32
C VAL A 172 -16.59 0.17 -19.51
N ASP A 173 -15.77 -0.83 -19.85
CA ASP A 173 -15.70 -2.10 -19.13
C ASP A 173 -14.88 -1.95 -17.83
N TYR A 174 -15.51 -1.41 -16.80
CA TYR A 174 -14.90 -1.22 -15.48
C TYR A 174 -14.73 -2.54 -14.70
N GLU A 175 -15.45 -3.59 -15.06
CA GLU A 175 -15.31 -4.93 -14.48
C GLU A 175 -13.97 -5.54 -14.91
N ALA A 176 -13.66 -5.55 -16.21
CA ALA A 176 -12.37 -6.05 -16.71
C ALA A 176 -11.17 -5.27 -16.16
N MET A 177 -11.38 -4.01 -15.73
CA MET A 177 -10.37 -3.18 -15.07
C MET A 177 -10.23 -3.43 -13.56
N GLY A 178 -11.10 -4.25 -12.97
CA GLY A 178 -11.14 -4.53 -11.53
C GLY A 178 -11.67 -3.37 -10.69
N TRP A 179 -12.47 -2.48 -11.27
CA TRP A 179 -13.05 -1.31 -10.60
C TRP A 179 -14.47 -1.58 -10.10
N GLU A 180 -15.28 -2.21 -10.92
CA GLU A 180 -16.64 -2.70 -10.63
C GLU A 180 -16.63 -4.22 -10.44
N ASN A 181 -17.69 -4.77 -9.84
CA ASN A 181 -17.81 -6.20 -9.52
C ASN A 181 -16.54 -6.79 -8.85
N VAL A 182 -16.00 -6.08 -7.85
CA VAL A 182 -14.75 -6.46 -7.18
C VAL A 182 -14.82 -7.79 -6.43
N ASP A 183 -16.02 -8.22 -6.04
CA ASP A 183 -16.24 -9.52 -5.40
C ASP A 183 -16.33 -10.66 -6.43
N GLN A 184 -16.20 -10.36 -7.73
CA GLN A 184 -16.29 -11.30 -8.84
C GLN A 184 -17.56 -12.16 -8.78
N ALA A 185 -18.69 -11.53 -8.50
CA ALA A 185 -19.97 -12.22 -8.55
C ALA A 185 -20.24 -12.73 -9.98
N ASP A 186 -20.86 -13.91 -10.08
CA ASP A 186 -21.18 -14.56 -11.37
C ASP A 186 -22.07 -13.70 -12.29
N VAL A 187 -22.77 -12.72 -11.72
CA VAL A 187 -23.71 -11.85 -12.43
C VAL A 187 -23.43 -10.40 -12.04
N TRP A 188 -23.12 -9.57 -13.04
CA TRP A 188 -23.03 -8.13 -12.88
C TRP A 188 -24.42 -7.51 -12.69
N GLU A 189 -24.55 -6.63 -11.71
CA GLU A 189 -25.77 -5.90 -11.38
C GLU A 189 -25.55 -4.38 -11.42
N GLU A 190 -26.63 -3.61 -11.61
CA GLU A 190 -26.55 -2.14 -11.69
C GLU A 190 -25.98 -1.48 -10.43
N GLN A 191 -26.01 -2.17 -9.29
CA GLN A 191 -25.43 -1.74 -8.01
C GLN A 191 -23.92 -2.00 -7.89
N ASP A 192 -23.32 -2.74 -8.83
CA ASP A 192 -21.87 -2.96 -8.88
C ASP A 192 -21.12 -1.76 -9.46
N ARG A 193 -21.86 -0.80 -10.03
CA ARG A 193 -21.31 0.46 -10.51
C ARG A 193 -20.54 1.17 -9.41
N LYS A 194 -19.49 1.90 -9.76
CA LYS A 194 -18.68 2.58 -8.74
C LYS A 194 -18.12 3.92 -9.19
N ILE A 195 -18.40 4.94 -8.38
CA ILE A 195 -17.70 6.22 -8.38
C ILE A 195 -17.09 6.42 -6.98
N VAL A 196 -15.91 7.00 -6.91
CA VAL A 196 -15.19 7.30 -5.68
C VAL A 196 -14.92 8.79 -5.58
N PHE A 197 -15.25 9.36 -4.43
CA PHE A 197 -14.87 10.71 -4.02
C PHE A 197 -13.62 10.60 -3.13
N MET A 198 -12.48 11.05 -3.63
CA MET A 198 -11.18 11.00 -2.97
C MET A 198 -10.84 12.29 -2.24
N ASN A 199 -9.86 12.21 -1.33
CA ASN A 199 -9.33 13.32 -0.54
C ASN A 199 -10.37 13.95 0.40
N VAL A 200 -11.39 13.18 0.80
CA VAL A 200 -12.40 13.65 1.76
C VAL A 200 -11.82 13.68 3.18
N PRO A 201 -12.28 14.58 4.07
CA PRO A 201 -11.89 14.56 5.48
C PRO A 201 -12.27 13.24 6.16
N LEU A 202 -11.54 12.83 7.23
CA LEU A 202 -11.82 11.56 7.94
C LEU A 202 -13.26 11.46 8.42
N ARG A 203 -13.81 12.55 8.96
CA ARG A 203 -15.20 12.61 9.42
C ARG A 203 -15.95 13.63 8.58
N SER A 204 -16.71 13.15 7.61
CA SER A 204 -17.40 14.02 6.68
C SER A 204 -18.76 13.51 6.25
N VAL A 205 -19.57 14.38 5.68
CA VAL A 205 -20.83 14.02 5.01
C VAL A 205 -20.74 14.44 3.55
N LEU A 206 -20.89 13.47 2.65
CA LEU A 206 -21.04 13.68 1.21
C LEU A 206 -22.52 13.81 0.87
N ARG A 207 -22.88 14.83 0.10
CA ARG A 207 -24.21 15.01 -0.48
C ARG A 207 -24.10 15.16 -1.98
N ILE A 208 -24.94 14.45 -2.72
CA ILE A 208 -24.95 14.44 -4.18
C ILE A 208 -26.28 15.00 -4.65
N TYR A 209 -26.23 15.89 -5.64
CA TYR A 209 -27.38 16.59 -6.19
C TYR A 209 -27.43 16.48 -7.70
N THR A 210 -28.64 16.53 -8.27
CA THR A 210 -28.82 16.82 -9.69
C THR A 210 -28.38 18.25 -10.00
N LEU A 211 -28.14 18.61 -11.27
CA LEU A 211 -27.90 19.99 -11.66
C LEU A 211 -29.08 20.93 -11.29
N GLY A 212 -30.30 20.39 -11.18
CA GLY A 212 -31.49 21.11 -10.72
C GLY A 212 -31.53 21.37 -9.21
N GLY A 213 -30.61 20.78 -8.44
CA GLY A 213 -30.53 20.95 -6.99
C GLY A 213 -31.28 19.88 -6.18
N ASP A 214 -31.84 18.85 -6.81
CA ASP A 214 -32.53 17.77 -6.10
C ASP A 214 -31.50 16.89 -5.39
N LEU A 215 -31.73 16.58 -4.12
CA LEU A 215 -30.87 15.67 -3.35
C LEU A 215 -31.05 14.24 -3.84
N VAL A 216 -29.93 13.61 -4.23
CA VAL A 216 -29.87 12.26 -4.80
C VAL A 216 -29.41 11.25 -3.77
N LYS A 217 -28.36 11.60 -3.03
CA LYS A 217 -27.71 10.70 -2.06
C LYS A 217 -27.08 11.47 -0.92
N THR A 218 -27.16 10.93 0.30
CA THR A 218 -26.34 11.34 1.44
C THR A 218 -25.52 10.17 1.97
N ILE A 219 -24.21 10.36 2.12
CA ILE A 219 -23.29 9.33 2.62
C ILE A 219 -22.45 9.92 3.76
N GLY A 220 -22.42 9.25 4.90
CA GLY A 220 -21.52 9.59 6.02
C GLY A 220 -20.20 8.84 5.91
N HIS A 221 -19.10 9.52 6.25
CA HIS A 221 -17.75 8.97 6.27
C HIS A 221 -17.09 9.15 7.64
N ASN A 222 -16.33 8.14 8.04
CA ASN A 222 -15.71 8.03 9.36
C ASN A 222 -14.20 7.73 9.30
N GLY A 223 -13.64 7.52 8.11
CA GLY A 223 -12.21 7.25 7.93
C GLY A 223 -11.80 5.81 8.23
N ASN A 224 -12.71 4.98 8.75
CA ASN A 224 -12.42 3.59 9.05
C ASN A 224 -12.90 2.67 7.92
N ALA A 225 -12.10 2.57 6.86
CA ALA A 225 -12.39 1.68 5.75
C ALA A 225 -12.08 0.23 6.12
N ARG A 226 -13.07 -0.50 6.62
CA ARG A 226 -13.13 -1.95 6.39
C ARG A 226 -13.75 -2.17 5.01
N VAL A 227 -13.18 -3.05 4.20
CA VAL A 227 -13.72 -3.41 2.87
C VAL A 227 -15.19 -3.84 2.94
N SER A 228 -15.62 -4.38 4.09
CA SER A 228 -17.01 -4.76 4.37
C SER A 228 -17.99 -3.60 4.59
N GLU A 229 -17.50 -2.36 4.73
CA GLU A 229 -18.36 -1.21 5.01
C GLU A 229 -18.83 -0.55 3.70
N ARG A 230 -20.16 -0.56 3.52
CA ARG A 230 -20.80 0.04 2.36
C ARG A 230 -20.42 1.52 2.23
N TYR A 231 -20.10 1.94 1.00
CA TYR A 231 -19.71 3.31 0.64
C TYR A 231 -18.37 3.79 1.18
N GLN A 232 -17.57 2.95 1.85
CA GLN A 232 -16.20 3.31 2.23
C GLN A 232 -15.20 2.87 1.16
N TYR A 233 -14.16 3.68 0.92
CA TYR A 233 -13.12 3.35 -0.05
C TYR A 233 -11.77 3.94 0.36
N GLY A 234 -10.99 3.18 1.14
CA GLY A 234 -9.80 3.70 1.81
C GLY A 234 -10.14 4.74 2.88
N GLU A 235 -9.12 5.18 3.61
CA GLU A 235 -9.30 6.08 4.77
C GLU A 235 -9.85 7.47 4.40
N TYR A 236 -9.54 7.96 3.19
CA TYR A 236 -9.95 9.30 2.72
C TYR A 236 -10.81 9.24 1.46
N GLY A 237 -11.59 8.16 1.29
CA GLY A 237 -12.45 7.99 0.12
C GLY A 237 -13.83 7.44 0.42
N ILE A 238 -14.81 7.91 -0.34
CA ILE A 238 -16.22 7.47 -0.27
C ILE A 238 -16.58 6.87 -1.61
N SER A 239 -17.06 5.63 -1.63
CA SER A 239 -17.62 5.00 -2.83
C SER A 239 -19.13 5.25 -2.92
N TRP A 240 -19.65 5.33 -4.14
CA TRP A 240 -21.08 5.40 -4.43
C TRP A 240 -21.41 4.51 -5.63
N ASP A 241 -22.51 3.78 -5.49
CA ASP A 241 -23.01 2.76 -6.42
C ASP A 241 -23.94 3.31 -7.50
N LEU A 242 -24.06 4.64 -7.63
CA LEU A 242 -24.99 5.32 -8.55
C LEU A 242 -26.47 5.00 -8.25
N ILE A 243 -26.78 4.49 -7.06
CA ILE A 243 -28.14 4.27 -6.58
C ILE A 243 -28.52 5.42 -5.64
N ASN A 244 -29.65 6.08 -5.88
CA ASN A 244 -30.16 7.17 -5.05
C ASN A 244 -30.71 6.66 -3.70
N ASP A 245 -31.14 7.58 -2.82
CA ASP A 245 -31.74 7.22 -1.51
C ASP A 245 -33.09 6.49 -1.61
N ASN A 246 -33.75 6.51 -2.78
CA ASN A 246 -34.98 5.77 -3.07
C ASN A 246 -34.71 4.38 -3.68
N ASN A 247 -33.47 3.90 -3.66
CA ASN A 247 -33.04 2.63 -4.26
C ASN A 247 -33.30 2.53 -5.78
N GLN A 248 -33.14 3.64 -6.49
CA GLN A 248 -33.23 3.70 -7.95
C GLN A 248 -31.90 4.13 -8.55
N ALA A 249 -31.55 3.51 -9.67
CA ALA A 249 -30.39 3.90 -10.45
C ALA A 249 -30.58 5.31 -11.01
N VAL A 250 -29.56 6.15 -10.90
CA VAL A 250 -29.59 7.52 -11.43
C VAL A 250 -29.50 7.55 -12.96
N SER A 251 -29.87 8.66 -13.58
CA SER A 251 -29.78 8.83 -15.05
C SER A 251 -28.46 9.49 -15.47
N SER A 252 -28.18 9.51 -16.77
CA SER A 252 -27.09 10.30 -17.34
C SER A 252 -27.31 11.80 -17.08
N GLY A 253 -26.25 12.54 -16.78
CA GLY A 253 -26.35 13.97 -16.52
C GLY A 253 -25.15 14.57 -15.81
N ILE A 254 -25.24 15.87 -15.54
CA ILE A 254 -24.29 16.60 -14.70
C ILE A 254 -24.83 16.58 -13.26
N TYR A 255 -23.97 16.23 -12.33
CA TYR A 255 -24.27 16.17 -10.90
C TYR A 255 -23.36 17.15 -10.15
N LEU A 256 -23.88 17.67 -9.05
CA LEU A 256 -23.13 18.47 -8.08
C LEU A 256 -22.92 17.62 -6.84
N PHE A 257 -21.85 17.90 -6.09
CA PHE A 257 -21.68 17.29 -4.78
C PHE A 257 -21.13 18.32 -3.79
N SER A 258 -21.44 18.11 -2.51
CA SER A 258 -20.79 18.80 -1.41
C SER A 258 -20.18 17.82 -0.42
N VAL A 259 -19.02 18.17 0.12
CA VAL A 259 -18.35 17.44 1.21
C VAL A 259 -18.17 18.38 2.37
N GLN A 260 -18.77 18.02 3.49
CA GLN A 260 -18.74 18.79 4.72
C GLN A 260 -17.88 18.07 5.76
N ASP A 261 -16.83 18.72 6.26
CA ASP A 261 -16.08 18.26 7.43
C ASP A 261 -16.93 18.45 8.70
N VAL A 262 -17.07 17.38 9.48
CA VAL A 262 -17.90 17.39 10.71
C VAL A 262 -17.13 17.97 11.89
N ASP A 263 -15.81 17.79 11.93
CA ASP A 263 -14.96 18.21 13.04
C ASP A 263 -14.53 19.66 12.88
N LYS A 264 -14.16 20.04 11.65
CA LYS A 264 -13.76 21.40 11.32
C LYS A 264 -14.95 22.04 10.62
N LYS A 265 -15.67 22.93 11.31
CA LYS A 265 -16.80 23.72 10.76
C LYS A 265 -16.32 24.72 9.69
N ILE A 266 -15.68 24.22 8.64
CA ILE A 266 -15.20 24.95 7.48
C ILE A 266 -16.32 24.92 6.44
N ASP A 267 -16.26 25.85 5.48
CA ASP A 267 -17.15 25.84 4.32
C ASP A 267 -17.06 24.49 3.58
N ASP A 268 -18.22 24.00 3.13
CA ASP A 268 -18.32 22.75 2.38
C ASP A 268 -17.52 22.84 1.08
N PHE A 269 -16.73 21.81 0.77
CA PHE A 269 -16.17 21.67 -0.57
C PHE A 269 -17.31 21.38 -1.54
N VAL A 270 -17.41 22.12 -2.65
CA VAL A 270 -18.43 21.89 -3.69
C VAL A 270 -17.75 21.58 -5.00
N GLY A 271 -18.17 20.50 -5.64
CA GLY A 271 -17.67 20.09 -6.96
C GLY A 271 -18.79 19.62 -7.89
N LYS A 272 -18.39 19.23 -9.10
CA LYS A 272 -19.28 18.68 -10.12
C LYS A 272 -18.65 17.49 -10.83
N PHE A 273 -19.48 16.58 -11.30
CA PHE A 273 -19.07 15.43 -12.09
C PHE A 273 -20.16 15.05 -13.09
N VAL A 274 -19.81 14.18 -14.04
CA VAL A 274 -20.71 13.79 -15.13
C VAL A 274 -20.88 12.28 -15.15
N ILE A 275 -22.11 11.84 -15.38
CA ILE A 275 -22.47 10.43 -15.62
C ILE A 275 -23.00 10.32 -17.05
N ILE A 276 -22.44 9.37 -17.80
CA ILE A 276 -22.86 9.02 -19.16
C ILE A 276 -23.15 7.53 -19.15
N LYS A 277 -24.41 7.12 -19.10
CA LYS A 277 -24.83 5.71 -19.28
C LYS A 277 -25.00 5.36 -20.74
#